data_AF-A0A8S3CKV5-F1
#
_entry.id   AF-A0A8S3CKV5-F1
#
_cell.length_a   1.000
_cell.length_b   1.000
_cell.length_c   1.000
_cell.angle_alpha   90.00
_cell.angle_beta   90.00
_cell.angle_gamma   90.00
#
_symmetry.space_group_name_H-M   'P 1'
#
loop_
_entity.id
_entity.type
_entity.pdbx_description
1 polymer ?
#
loop_
_entity_poly.entity_id
_entity_poly.type
_entity_poly.pdbx_seq_one_letter_code
_entity_poly.pdbx_strand_id
1 'polypeptide(L)' 'MIIWIILDIINGKLRGCNSSFISIPGLCSASVVGLVVVTPAAGFIQPSYALLMGFIGGLIVYSFLA' A
#
# COMPACT_ATOMS: atom_id res chain seq x y z
N MET A 1 -2.76 -2.19 -2.00
CA MET A 1 -3.57 -1.62 -0.90
C MET A 1 -3.55 -2.54 0.30
N ILE A 2 -4.11 -3.75 0.19
CA ILE A 2 -4.04 -4.80 1.23
C ILE A 2 -2.60 -5.07 1.70
N ILE A 3 -1.62 -5.02 0.80
CA ILE A 3 -0.21 -5.24 1.15
C ILE A 3 0.35 -4.18 2.10
N TRP A 4 -0.10 -2.93 2.00
CA TRP A 4 0.33 -1.83 2.89
C TRP A 4 -0.26 -2.03 4.28
N ILE A 5 -1.56 -2.33 4.38
CA ILE A 5 -2.21 -2.68 5.66
C ILE A 5 -1.52 -3.88 6.32
N ILE A 6 -1.24 -4.93 5.55
CA ILE A 6 -0.61 -6.15 6.08
C ILE A 6 0.81 -5.86 6.56
N LEU A 7 1.61 -5.12 5.79
CA LEU A 7 2.96 -4.72 6.19
C LEU A 7 2.97 -3.78 7.40
N ASP A 8 2.00 -2.87 7.49
CA ASP A 8 1.86 -1.95 8.63
C ASP A 8 1.44 -2.68 9.91
N ILE A 9 0.58 -3.71 9.80
CA ILE A 9 0.24 -4.62 10.90
C ILE A 9 1.46 -5.44 11.36
N ILE A 10 2.30 -5.91 10.43
CA ILE A 10 3.49 -6.73 10.73
C ILE A 10 4.59 -5.86 11.36
N ASN A 11 4.90 -4.69 10.79
CA ASN A 11 5.94 -3.78 11.30
C ASN A 11 5.49 -3.00 12.55
N GLY A 12 4.20 -2.69 12.68
CA GLY A 12 3.63 -2.16 13.91
C GLY A 12 3.84 -3.09 15.11
N LYS A 13 3.88 -4.41 14.86
CA LYS A 13 4.20 -5.42 15.88
C LYS A 13 5.69 -5.45 16.28
N LEU A 14 6.59 -4.99 15.40
CA LEU A 14 8.04 -4.94 15.64
C LEU A 14 8.50 -3.67 16.37
N ARG A 15 7.72 -2.57 16.34
CA ARG A 15 8.06 -1.28 17.00
C ARG A 15 7.44 -1.06 18.39
N GLY A 16 6.70 -2.03 18.96
CA GLY A 16 6.29 -2.01 20.37
C GLY A 16 5.22 -0.98 20.77
N CYS A 17 4.52 -0.34 19.83
CA CYS A 17 3.41 0.58 20.15
C CYS A 17 2.06 -0.17 20.24
N ASN A 18 1.50 -0.22 21.46
CA ASN A 18 0.17 -0.74 21.80
C ASN A 18 -0.93 0.26 21.39
N SER A 19 -1.10 0.52 20.10
CA SER A 19 -2.25 1.31 19.64
C SER A 19 -2.90 0.61 18.46
N SER A 20 -3.93 -0.19 18.78
CA SER A 20 -4.79 -0.91 17.85
C SER A 20 -5.71 0.03 17.04
N PHE A 21 -5.17 1.17 16.60
CA PHE A 21 -5.85 2.05 15.67
C PHE A 21 -5.14 1.90 14.34
N ILE A 22 -5.86 1.34 13.38
CA ILE A 22 -5.50 1.47 11.97
C ILE A 22 -5.36 2.97 11.72
N SER A 23 -4.13 3.42 11.50
CA SER A 23 -3.84 4.82 11.25
C SER A 23 -4.63 5.25 10.02
N ILE A 24 -5.67 6.07 10.22
CA ILE A 24 -6.48 6.68 9.16
C ILE A 24 -5.57 7.30 8.07
N PRO A 25 -4.50 8.04 8.39
CA PRO A 25 -3.60 8.55 7.36
C PRO A 25 -2.79 7.45 6.66
N GLY A 26 -2.50 6.33 7.32
CA GLY A 26 -1.88 5.15 6.69
C GLY A 26 -2.81 4.52 5.64
N LEU A 27 -4.10 4.40 5.93
CA LEU A 27 -5.09 3.93 4.95
C LEU A 27 -5.25 4.90 3.76
N CYS A 28 -5.38 6.20 4.04
CA CYS A 28 -5.51 7.20 2.98
C CYS A 28 -4.27 7.24 2.09
N SER A 29 -3.07 7.22 2.68
CA SER A 29 -1.81 7.25 1.93
C SER A 29 -1.62 5.98 1.11
N ALA A 30 -2.04 4.81 1.62
CA ALA A 30 -2.07 3.58 0.84
C ALA A 30 -2.91 3.79 -0.42
N SER A 31 -4.17 4.21 -0.24
CA SER A 31 -5.15 4.38 -1.32
C SER A 31 -4.64 5.28 -2.44
N VAL A 32 -4.08 6.44 -2.07
CA VAL A 32 -3.54 7.41 -3.03
C VAL A 32 -2.35 6.81 -3.79
N VAL A 33 -1.42 6.13 -3.11
CA VAL A 33 -0.27 5.50 -3.76
C VAL A 33 -0.72 4.43 -4.76
N GLY A 34 -1.72 3.62 -4.42
CA GLY A 34 -2.25 2.60 -5.32
C GLY A 34 -2.87 3.17 -6.59
N LEU A 35 -3.64 4.26 -6.45
CA LEU A 35 -4.19 4.99 -7.58
C LEU A 35 -3.09 5.59 -8.47
N VAL A 36 -2.09 6.24 -7.88
CA VAL A 36 -0.97 6.86 -8.63
C VAL A 36 -0.20 5.81 -9.44
N VAL A 37 0.09 4.65 -8.88
CA VAL A 37 0.82 3.56 -9.57
C VAL A 37 0.06 3.05 -10.79
N VAL A 38 -1.28 3.01 -10.73
CA VAL A 38 -2.13 2.52 -11.83
C VAL A 38 -2.50 3.63 -12.82
N THR A 39 -2.32 4.91 -12.46
CA THR A 39 -2.70 6.07 -13.30
C THR A 39 -2.09 6.06 -14.71
N PRO A 40 -0.78 5.82 -14.93
CA PRO A 40 -0.23 5.77 -16.28
C PRO A 40 -0.66 4.51 -17.06
N ALA A 41 -1.16 3.50 -16.35
CA ALA A 41 -1.52 2.18 -16.86
C ALA A 41 -3.01 2.01 -17.17
N ALA A 42 -3.86 2.91 -16.65
CA ALA A 42 -5.31 2.70 -16.62
C ALA A 42 -5.96 2.54 -18.00
N GLY A 43 -5.35 3.10 -19.06
CA GLY A 43 -5.86 3.02 -20.44
C GLY A 43 -5.29 1.88 -21.30
N PHE A 44 -4.28 1.16 -20.83
CA PHE A 44 -3.50 0.24 -21.68
C PHE A 44 -3.39 -1.19 -21.15
N ILE A 45 -3.85 -1.44 -19.93
CA ILE A 45 -3.54 -2.69 -19.22
C ILE A 45 -4.80 -3.44 -18.81
N GLN A 46 -4.80 -4.77 -18.96
CA GLN A 46 -5.87 -5.64 -18.44
C GLN A 46 -5.97 -5.54 -16.91
N PRO A 47 -7.19 -5.68 -16.32
CA PRO A 47 -7.42 -5.50 -14.88
C PRO A 47 -6.54 -6.36 -13.98
N SER A 48 -6.17 -7.55 -14.45
CA SER A 48 -5.31 -8.51 -13.76
C SER A 48 -3.89 -7.96 -13.52
N TYR A 49 -3.30 -7.28 -14.51
CA TYR A 49 -1.97 -6.66 -14.36
C TYR A 49 -2.02 -5.35 -13.58
N ALA A 50 -3.14 -4.62 -13.62
CA ALA A 50 -3.33 -3.44 -12.77
C ALA A 50 -3.26 -3.80 -11.27
N LEU A 51 -3.80 -4.96 -10.91
CA LEU A 51 -3.75 -5.49 -9.54
C LEU A 51 -2.33 -5.89 -9.13
N LEU A 52 -1.55 -6.47 -10.05
CA LEU A 52 -0.15 -6.83 -9.85
C LEU A 52 0.76 -5.59 -9.70
N MET A 53 0.55 -4.57 -10.54
CA MET A 53 1.26 -3.29 -10.46
C MET A 53 0.99 -2.58 -9.13
N GLY A 54 -0.27 -2.53 -8.69
CA GLY A 54 -0.64 -1.94 -7.40
C GLY A 54 -0.07 -2.70 -6.18
N PHE A 55 0.21 -3.99 -6.33
CA PHE A 55 0.87 -4.81 -5.31
C PHE A 55 2.36 -4.47 -5.19
N ILE A 56 3.07 -4.49 -6.34
CA ILE A 56 4.51 -4.21 -6.41
C ILE A 56 4.82 -2.75 -6.05
N GLY A 57 4.06 -1.79 -6.60
CA GLY A 57 4.22 -0.39 -6.28
C GLY A 57 3.93 -0.08 -4.81
N GLY A 58 2.91 -0.71 -4.24
CA GLY A 58 2.61 -0.59 -2.80
C GLY A 58 3.74 -1.11 -1.91
N LEU A 59 4.37 -2.22 -2.28
CA LEU A 59 5.48 -2.82 -1.53
C LEU A 59 6.76 -1.96 -1.62
N ILE A 60 7.09 -1.45 -2.81
CA ILE A 60 8.26 -0.58 -3.00
C ILE A 60 8.12 0.72 -2.22
N VAL A 61 6.95 1.38 -2.33
CA VAL A 61 6.71 2.66 -1.63
C VAL A 61 6.66 2.45 -0.12
N TYR A 62 6.13 1.33 0.37
CA TYR A 62 6.19 0.98 1.79
C TYR A 62 7.63 0.89 2.28
N SER A 63 8.47 0.11 1.60
CA SER A 63 9.85 -0.12 1.98
C SER A 63 10.72 1.13 1.88
N PHE A 64 10.34 2.10 1.04
CA PHE A 64 11.02 3.39 0.96
C PHE A 64 10.59 4.36 2.09
N LEU A 65 9.37 4.20 2.61
CA LEU A 65 8.81 5.06 3.66
C LEU A 65 9.12 4.56 5.09
N ALA A 66 9.43 3.27 5.26
CA ALA A 66 9.67 2.59 6.54
C ALA A 66 11.07 2.86 7.13
#